data_AF-A0A1G9CPH4-F1
#
_entry.id   AF-A0A1G9CPH4-F1
#
_cell.length_a   1.000
_cell.length_b   1.000
_cell.length_c   1.000
_cell.angle_alpha   90.00
_cell.angle_beta   90.00
_cell.angle_gamma   90.00
#
_symmetry.space_group_name_H-M   'P 1'
#
loop_
_entity.id
_entity.type
_entity.pdbx_description
1 polymer ?
#
loop_
_entity_poly.entity_id
_entity_poly.type
_entity_poly.pdbx_seq_one_letter_code
_entity_poly.pdbx_strand_id
1 'polypeptide(L)' 'MEIGLYDLIKVSIEIKWPILLVELIFFLSGIVLIYSGIKTRHVSKTTSIISIVTGVLVILASIYSIIVTMLFGLNW' A
#
# COMPACT_ATOMS: atom_id res chain seq x y z
N MET A 1 -0.16 -20.90 -32.18
CA MET A 1 -0.64 -20.99 -30.78
C MET A 1 -1.34 -19.67 -30.50
N GLU A 2 -2.65 -19.61 -30.75
CA GLU A 2 -3.45 -18.42 -30.49
C GLU A 2 -3.61 -18.27 -28.98
N ILE A 3 -2.95 -17.27 -28.39
CA ILE A 3 -3.15 -16.91 -27.00
C ILE A 3 -4.53 -16.25 -26.94
N GLY A 4 -5.50 -16.95 -26.37
CA GLY A 4 -6.86 -16.44 -26.25
C GLY A 4 -6.91 -15.22 -25.35
N LEU A 5 -7.79 -14.27 -25.66
CA LEU A 5 -8.05 -13.07 -24.84
C LEU A 5 -8.28 -13.41 -23.35
N TYR A 6 -8.90 -14.57 -23.08
CA TYR A 6 -9.12 -15.11 -21.74
C TYR A 6 -7.83 -15.38 -20.96
N ASP A 7 -6.78 -15.90 -21.62
CA ASP A 7 -5.50 -16.16 -20.95
C ASP A 7 -4.76 -14.86 -20.59
N LEU A 8 -4.85 -13.83 -21.44
CA LEU A 8 -4.25 -12.53 -21.17
C LEU A 8 -4.93 -11.80 -19.99
N ILE A 9 -6.26 -11.88 -19.92
CA ILE A 9 -7.02 -11.31 -18.79
C ILE A 9 -6.67 -12.04 -17.49
N LYS A 10 -6.55 -13.38 -17.55
CA LYS A 10 -6.22 -14.20 -16.37
C LYS A 10 -4.83 -13.89 -15.83
N VAL A 11 -3.82 -13.78 -16.68
CA VAL A 11 -2.46 -13.38 -16.30
C VAL A 11 -2.44 -11.97 -15.70
N SER A 12 -3.16 -11.02 -16.30
CA SER A 12 -3.28 -9.66 -15.75
C SER A 12 -3.95 -9.62 -14.37
N ILE A 13 -4.93 -10.48 -14.11
CA ILE A 13 -5.58 -10.56 -12.80
C ILE A 13 -4.67 -11.26 -11.79
N GLU A 14 -4.05 -12.38 -12.16
CA GLU A 14 -3.18 -13.17 -11.27
C GLU A 14 -1.96 -12.39 -10.78
N ILE A 15 -1.37 -11.51 -11.60
CA ILE A 15 -0.20 -10.70 -11.19
C ILE A 15 -0.61 -9.53 -10.28
N LYS A 16 -1.83 -8.98 -10.41
CA LYS A 16 -2.29 -7.85 -9.59
C LYS A 16 -2.54 -8.24 -8.14
N TRP A 17 -2.99 -9.47 -7.87
CA TRP A 17 -3.32 -9.93 -6.52
C TRP A 17 -2.13 -9.91 -5.53
N PRO A 18 -0.95 -10.47 -5.85
CA PRO A 18 0.23 -10.38 -4.99
C PRO A 18 0.64 -8.94 -4.65
N ILE A 19 0.55 -8.03 -5.62
CA ILE A 19 0.92 -6.62 -5.42
C ILE A 19 -0.07 -5.93 -4.50
N LEU A 20 -1.38 -6.13 -4.72
CA LEU A 20 -2.41 -5.60 -3.84
C LEU A 20 -2.27 -6.12 -2.40
N LEU A 21 -1.82 -7.36 -2.21
CA LEU A 21 -1.52 -7.91 -0.88
C LEU A 21 -0.31 -7.22 -0.23
N VAL A 22 0.75 -6.96 -0.99
CA VAL A 22 1.91 -6.20 -0.49
C VAL A 22 1.52 -4.78 -0.12
N GLU A 23 0.76 -4.10 -0.98
CA GLU A 23 0.23 -2.75 -0.74
C GLU A 23 -0.67 -2.71 0.51
N LEU A 24 -1.49 -3.75 0.73
CA LEU A 24 -2.31 -3.86 1.94
C LEU A 24 -1.46 -3.98 3.20
N ILE A 25 -0.36 -4.75 3.17
CA ILE A 25 0.58 -4.84 4.29
C ILE A 25 1.21 -3.48 4.57
N PHE A 26 1.64 -2.74 3.54
CA PHE A 26 2.17 -1.38 3.70
C PHE A 26 1.13 -0.44 4.31
N PHE A 27 -0.10 -0.47 3.83
CA PHE A 27 -1.19 0.32 4.38
C PHE A 27 -1.42 0.05 5.87
N LEU A 28 -1.49 -1.23 6.26
CA LEU A 28 -1.62 -1.63 7.67
C LEU A 28 -0.41 -1.20 8.50
N SER A 29 0.81 -1.29 7.95
CA SER A 29 2.02 -0.82 8.63
C SER A 29 1.98 0.68 8.91
N GLY A 30 1.43 1.47 7.99
CA GLY A 30 1.20 2.91 8.18
C GLY A 30 0.24 3.21 9.33
N ILE A 31 -0.85 2.44 9.47
CA ILE A 31 -1.78 2.56 10.60
C ILE A 31 -1.07 2.23 11.93
N VAL A 32 -0.29 1.15 11.95
CA VAL A 32 0.48 0.75 13.14
C VAL A 32 1.49 1.83 13.53
N LEU A 33 2.14 2.48 12.55
CA LEU A 33 3.05 3.61 12.77
C LEU A 33 2.33 4.80 13.42
N ILE A 34 1.14 5.16 12.94
CA ILE A 34 0.32 6.22 13.53
C ILE A 34 -0.05 5.85 14.98
N TYR A 35 -0.54 4.63 15.19
CA TYR A 35 -0.90 4.16 16.53
C TYR A 35 0.30 4.18 17.49
N SER A 36 1.47 3.71 17.03
CA SER A 36 2.72 3.75 17.79
C SER A 36 3.14 5.18 18.12
N GLY A 37 3.02 6.11 17.15
CA GLY A 37 3.29 7.52 17.36
C GLY A 37 2.36 8.17 18.40
N ILE A 38 1.06 7.85 18.35
CA ILE A 38 0.10 8.34 19.35
C ILE A 38 0.45 7.78 20.74
N LYS A 39 0.75 6.47 20.82
CA LYS A 39 1.12 5.80 22.08
C LYS A 39 2.40 6.37 22.68
N THR A 40 3.41 6.69 21.88
CA THR A 40 4.72 7.20 22.32
C THR A 40 4.75 8.70 22.62
N ARG A 41 3.63 9.42 22.41
CA ARG A 41 3.52 10.86 22.68
C ARG A 41 3.87 11.28 24.10
N HIS A 42 3.64 10.41 25.08
CA HIS A 42 3.98 10.66 26.48
C HIS A 42 5.48 10.54 26.78
N VAL A 43 6.24 9.82 25.94
CA VAL A 43 7.69 9.62 26.10
C VAL A 43 8.46 10.68 25.32
N SER A 44 8.11 10.89 24.05
CA SER A 44 8.83 11.82 23.16
C SER A 44 7.88 12.44 22.16
N LYS A 45 7.69 13.77 22.27
CA LYS A 45 6.89 14.55 21.32
C LYS A 45 7.44 14.45 19.89
N THR A 46 8.77 14.51 19.74
CA THR A 46 9.43 14.44 18.43
C THR A 46 9.23 13.08 17.78
N THR A 47 9.46 11.99 18.52
CA THR A 47 9.28 10.62 18.00
C THR A 47 7.81 10.35 17.64
N SER A 48 6.88 10.86 18.44
CA SER A 48 5.45 10.80 18.17
C SER A 48 5.08 11.48 16.86
N ILE A 49 5.53 12.72 16.66
CA ILE A 49 5.29 13.48 15.43
C ILE A 49 5.90 12.77 14.22
N ILE A 50 7.16 12.33 14.31
CA ILE A 50 7.82 11.61 13.20
C ILE A 50 7.03 10.34 12.85
N SER A 51 6.68 9.52 13.84
CA SER A 51 5.94 8.28 13.60
C SER A 51 4.57 8.52 12.97
N ILE A 52 3.84 9.54 13.43
CA ILE A 52 2.54 9.91 12.86
C ILE A 52 2.71 10.42 11.42
N VAL A 53 3.64 11.34 11.17
CA VAL A 53 3.87 11.92 9.84
C VAL A 53 4.32 10.84 8.86
N THR A 54 5.29 9.99 9.24
CA THR A 54 5.73 8.87 8.42
C THR A 54 4.59 7.90 8.14
N GLY A 55 3.79 7.55 9.15
CA GLY A 55 2.62 6.67 8.96
C GLY A 55 1.58 7.25 8.01
N VAL A 56 1.29 8.55 8.10
CA VAL A 56 0.39 9.24 7.16
C VAL A 56 0.94 9.21 5.74
N LEU A 57 2.23 9.48 5.54
CA LEU A 57 2.88 9.42 4.22
C LEU A 57 2.82 8.02 3.62
N VAL A 58 3.07 6.98 4.43
CA VAL A 58 2.98 5.57 4.00
C VAL A 58 1.56 5.23 3.58
N ILE A 59 0.54 5.65 4.33
CA ILE A 59 -0.87 5.43 3.98
C ILE A 59 -1.21 6.12 2.65
N LEU A 60 -0.83 7.38 2.48
CA LEU A 60 -1.10 8.12 1.23
C LEU A 60 -0.41 7.47 0.02
N ALA A 61 0.85 7.08 0.17
CA ALA A 61 1.59 6.37 -0.87
C ALA A 61 0.95 5.02 -1.21
N SER A 62 0.50 4.28 -0.20
CA SER A 62 -0.18 2.98 -0.39
C SER A 62 -1.51 3.15 -1.11
N ILE A 63 -2.34 4.13 -0.72
CA ILE A 63 -3.61 4.44 -1.39
C ILE A 63 -3.36 4.82 -2.85
N TYR A 64 -2.37 5.69 -3.10
CA TYR A 64 -2.01 6.09 -4.46
C TYR A 64 -1.61 4.88 -5.32
N SER A 65 -0.75 4.01 -4.78
CA SER A 65 -0.29 2.79 -5.47
C SER A 65 -1.46 1.85 -5.79
N ILE A 66 -2.36 1.61 -4.83
CA ILE A 66 -3.57 0.79 -5.04
C ILE A 66 -4.43 1.36 -6.17
N ILE A 67 -4.65 2.67 -6.19
CA ILE A 67 -5.44 3.34 -7.24
C ILE A 67 -4.77 3.17 -8.60
N VAL A 68 -3.45 3.36 -8.70
CA VAL A 68 -2.69 3.18 -9.95
C VAL A 68 -2.77 1.73 -10.42
N THR A 69 -2.52 0.77 -9.53
CA THR A 69 -2.59 -0.67 -9.81
C THR A 69 -4.00 -1.09 -10.27
N MET A 70 -5.06 -0.48 -9.72
CA MET A 70 -6.43 -0.71 -10.16
C MET A 70 -6.73 -0.10 -11.54
N LEU A 71 -6.37 1.17 -11.76
CA LEU A 71 -6.74 1.92 -12.97
C LEU A 71 -5.91 1.54 -14.20
N PHE A 72 -4.60 1.41 -14.05
CA PHE A 72 -3.67 1.18 -15.17
C PHE A 72 -3.13 -0.26 -15.21
N GLY A 73 -3.41 -1.07 -14.17
CA GLY A 73 -2.67 -2.31 -13.96
C GLY A 73 -1.20 -2.04 -13.66
N LEU A 74 -0.35 -3.04 -13.84
CA LEU A 74 1.11 -2.90 -13.74
C LEU A 74 1.74 -2.16 -14.92
N ASN A 75 0.93 -1.55 -15.79
CA ASN A 75 1.40 -0.86 -16.97
C ASN A 75 1.90 0.53 -16.56
N TRP A 76 3.12 0.54 -16.02
CA TRP A 76 3.91 1.75 -15.78
C TRP A 76 4.57 2.23 -17.07
#